data_AF-A0A452XUB3-F1
#
_entry.id   AF-A0A452XUB3-F1
#
_cell.length_a   1.000
_cell.length_b   1.000
_cell.length_c   1.000
_cell.angle_alpha   90.00
_cell.angle_beta   90.00
_cell.angle_gamma   90.00
#
_symmetry.space_group_name_H-M   'P 1'
#
loop_
_entity.id
_entity.type
_entity.pdbx_description
1 polymer ?
#
loop_
_entity_poly.entity_id
_entity_poly.type
_entity_poly.pdbx_seq_one_letter_code
_entity_poly.pdbx_strand_id
1 'polypeptide(L)'
;KGFGKLTSPSEVSVDLVDGGNTVVKGKNIIIATGSDVKSLPGITIDEKKIVSSTGALCLSGIPKKMVVIGAGYIGLEMGSVWNRLGTEVTVVEFAPDIVPSMDGEIRKQFQRMLQKQKMKFMLKTKVVGVDTSGDGVKLTLEPAAGGEQSILEADIVLVSAGRTPYTAGLGLDAIGVEMDKAGRILVDKRFMTNVSGVYAIGDAIPGPMLAHKAEEDGVACVEFLAGKEGHVDYDLVPGVVYTHPEVASVGKTEEQVKASGIAYRVGKFPLMANSRAKAIDDAEGMVKVVADKETDKILGVHIMAQNAGEIIHEAVLALQYGASSEDVARICHAHPTVSEALKEACLQTHSKAIHI
;
A
#
# COMPACT_ATOMS: atom_id res chain seq x y z
N LYS A 1 13.90 13.56 24.22
CA LYS A 1 12.83 13.41 23.20
C LYS A 1 12.54 14.80 22.63
N GLY A 2 12.45 14.94 21.32
CA GLY A 2 12.36 16.25 20.68
C GLY A 2 12.40 16.16 19.16
N PHE A 3 12.36 17.31 18.49
CA PHE A 3 12.51 17.40 17.04
C PHE A 3 14.01 17.46 16.68
N GLY A 4 14.46 16.53 15.84
CA GLY A 4 15.86 16.43 15.42
C GLY A 4 16.11 17.15 14.09
N LYS A 5 17.18 17.94 14.03
CA LYS A 5 17.67 18.62 12.83
C LYS A 5 19.18 18.40 12.67
N LEU A 6 19.61 17.94 11.50
CA LEU A 6 21.03 17.83 11.18
C LEU A 6 21.65 19.23 11.06
N THR A 7 22.73 19.46 11.81
CA THR A 7 23.55 20.68 11.74
C THR A 7 24.90 20.40 11.06
N SER A 8 25.33 19.13 11.06
CA SER A 8 26.45 18.61 10.29
C SER A 8 26.22 17.11 10.02
N PRO A 9 27.06 16.45 9.19
CA PRO A 9 26.97 15.00 8.97
C PRO A 9 27.12 14.13 10.24
N SER A 10 27.52 14.71 11.37
CA SER A 10 27.78 13.99 12.63
C SER A 10 27.09 14.60 13.85
N GLU A 11 26.28 15.65 13.66
CA GLU A 11 25.62 16.38 14.76
C GLU A 11 24.14 16.61 14.45
N VAL A 12 23.30 16.31 15.44
CA VAL A 12 21.85 16.54 15.42
C VAL A 12 21.50 17.48 16.56
N SER A 13 21.00 18.66 16.22
CA SER A 13 20.32 19.55 17.15
C SER A 13 18.94 18.98 17.48
N VAL A 14 18.60 18.94 18.77
CA VAL A 14 17.33 18.40 19.26
C VAL A 14 16.60 19.48 20.05
N ASP A 15 15.50 19.97 19.49
CA ASP A 15 14.57 20.86 20.20
C ASP A 15 13.69 20.01 21.11
N LEU A 16 13.90 20.14 22.43
CA LEU A 16 13.28 19.27 23.41
C LEU A 16 11.81 19.60 23.59
N VAL A 17 10.98 18.56 23.79
CA VAL A 17 9.54 18.73 24.02
C VAL A 17 9.23 19.56 25.28
N ASP A 18 10.12 19.53 26.28
CA ASP A 18 9.99 20.28 27.53
C ASP A 18 10.61 21.69 27.47
N GLY A 19 11.05 22.12 26.27
CA GLY A 19 11.74 23.38 26.04
C GLY A 19 13.27 23.27 26.10
N GLY A 20 13.94 24.20 25.44
CA GLY A 20 15.41 24.21 25.28
C GLY A 20 15.90 23.35 24.11
N ASN A 21 17.23 23.29 23.97
CA ASN A 21 17.91 22.62 22.87
C ASN A 21 19.13 21.84 23.40
N THR A 22 19.41 20.68 22.80
CA THR A 22 20.64 19.92 23.02
C THR A 22 21.22 19.43 21.69
N VAL A 23 22.51 19.13 21.66
CA VAL A 23 23.16 18.52 20.49
C VAL A 23 23.57 17.09 20.80
N VAL A 24 23.22 16.16 19.91
CA VAL A 24 23.65 14.76 19.94
C VAL A 24 24.66 14.55 18.82
N LYS A 25 25.77 13.86 19.13
CA LYS A 25 26.80 13.52 18.14
C LYS A 25 26.75 12.04 17.79
N GLY A 26 26.87 11.71 16.51
CA GLY A 26 26.87 10.34 16.01
C GLY A 26 27.88 10.18 14.89
N LYS A 27 28.58 9.04 14.85
CA LYS A 27 29.44 8.69 13.71
C LYS A 27 28.62 8.36 12.47
N ASN A 28 27.48 7.70 12.67
CA ASN A 28 26.50 7.36 11.66
C ASN A 28 25.13 7.85 12.12
N ILE A 29 24.39 8.50 11.23
CA ILE A 29 23.03 9.01 11.47
C ILE A 29 22.10 8.35 10.45
N ILE A 30 21.05 7.67 10.93
CA ILE A 30 20.02 7.06 10.07
C ILE A 30 18.76 7.93 10.14
N ILE A 31 18.34 8.44 8.99
CA ILE A 31 17.10 9.20 8.82
C ILE A 31 15.96 8.21 8.59
N ALA A 32 15.06 8.13 9.58
CA ALA A 32 13.87 7.26 9.56
C ALA A 32 12.61 8.08 9.86
N THR A 33 12.49 9.25 9.24
CA THR A 33 11.45 10.24 9.56
C THR A 33 10.09 9.95 8.96
N GLY A 34 10.00 8.88 8.17
CA GLY A 34 8.75 8.40 7.63
C GLY A 34 8.16 9.31 6.56
N SER A 35 6.86 9.46 6.61
CA SER A 35 6.06 10.21 5.63
C SER A 35 4.93 10.97 6.29
N ASP A 36 4.32 11.86 5.52
CA ASP A 36 3.14 12.63 5.90
C ASP A 36 2.02 12.46 4.86
N VAL A 37 0.82 12.91 5.21
CA VAL A 37 -0.37 12.93 4.36
C VAL A 37 -0.11 13.85 3.17
N LYS A 38 -0.33 13.34 1.95
CA LYS A 38 -0.25 14.17 0.76
C LYS A 38 -1.50 15.03 0.64
N SER A 39 -1.36 16.32 0.95
CA SER A 39 -2.43 17.28 0.70
C SER A 39 -2.62 17.54 -0.81
N LEU A 40 -3.83 17.94 -1.18
CA LEU A 40 -4.18 18.33 -2.55
C LEU A 40 -4.21 19.86 -2.68
N PRO A 41 -3.77 20.43 -3.82
CA PRO A 41 -3.83 21.87 -4.03
C PRO A 41 -5.24 22.43 -3.79
N GLY A 42 -5.34 23.50 -2.99
CA GLY A 42 -6.62 24.15 -2.67
C GLY A 42 -7.47 23.42 -1.62
N ILE A 43 -6.98 22.32 -1.04
CA ILE A 43 -7.66 21.61 0.05
C ILE A 43 -6.85 21.78 1.34
N THR A 44 -7.49 22.32 2.38
CA THR A 44 -6.92 22.41 3.72
C THR A 44 -7.57 21.36 4.60
N ILE A 45 -6.76 20.47 5.18
CA ILE A 45 -7.22 19.47 6.14
C ILE A 45 -7.40 20.16 7.49
N ASP A 46 -8.63 20.18 8.01
CA ASP A 46 -8.99 20.82 9.29
C ASP A 46 -9.21 19.81 10.42
N GLU A 47 -9.12 18.51 10.11
CA GLU A 47 -9.40 17.37 10.98
C GLU A 47 -10.78 17.42 11.66
N LYS A 48 -11.73 18.12 11.02
CA LYS A 48 -13.12 18.25 11.47
C LYS A 48 -14.11 17.84 10.38
N LYS A 49 -14.05 18.51 9.22
CA LYS A 49 -14.87 18.23 8.04
C LYS A 49 -14.04 17.65 6.91
N ILE A 50 -12.82 18.15 6.75
CA ILE A 50 -11.83 17.61 5.83
C ILE A 50 -10.76 16.97 6.71
N VAL A 51 -10.75 15.64 6.72
CA VAL A 51 -9.91 14.84 7.60
C VAL A 51 -8.85 14.10 6.82
N SER A 52 -7.71 13.87 7.46
CA SER A 52 -6.77 12.85 7.00
C SER A 52 -7.19 11.48 7.52
N SER A 53 -6.36 10.46 7.27
CA SER A 53 -6.51 9.17 7.95
C SER A 53 -6.48 9.28 9.48
N THR A 54 -5.76 10.28 10.03
CA THR A 54 -5.68 10.51 11.48
C THR A 54 -7.02 10.97 12.04
N GLY A 55 -7.63 12.01 11.45
CA GLY A 55 -8.95 12.49 11.88
C GLY A 55 -10.05 11.45 11.62
N ALA A 56 -9.95 10.70 10.52
CA ALA A 56 -10.91 9.66 10.18
C ALA A 56 -10.91 8.47 11.18
N LEU A 57 -9.88 8.28 11.99
CA LEU A 57 -9.87 7.29 13.08
C LEU A 57 -10.54 7.78 14.36
N CYS A 58 -10.76 9.09 14.48
CA CYS A 58 -11.16 9.77 15.72
C CYS A 58 -12.43 10.61 15.55
N LEU A 59 -13.28 10.32 14.56
CA LEU A 59 -14.54 11.02 14.38
C LEU A 59 -15.45 10.83 15.61
N SER A 60 -16.08 11.91 16.05
CA SER A 60 -16.94 11.93 17.25
C SER A 60 -18.30 11.24 17.05
N GLY A 61 -18.67 10.93 15.81
CA GLY A 61 -19.90 10.26 15.46
C GLY A 61 -19.86 9.69 14.05
N ILE A 62 -20.83 8.83 13.72
CA ILE A 62 -20.93 8.20 12.40
C ILE A 62 -21.50 9.24 11.41
N PRO A 63 -20.75 9.70 10.40
CA PRO A 63 -21.28 10.61 9.39
C PRO A 63 -22.32 9.91 8.52
N LYS A 64 -23.31 10.65 8.02
CA LYS A 64 -24.30 10.07 7.09
C LYS A 64 -23.68 9.87 5.71
N LYS A 65 -22.85 10.83 5.26
CA LYS A 65 -22.15 10.80 3.98
C LYS A 65 -20.67 11.09 4.14
N MET A 66 -19.84 10.23 3.57
CA MET A 66 -18.39 10.44 3.49
C MET A 66 -17.92 10.37 2.04
N VAL A 67 -17.13 11.35 1.63
CA VAL A 67 -16.37 11.30 0.39
C VAL A 67 -14.92 10.94 0.69
N VAL A 68 -14.41 9.92 0.03
CA VAL A 68 -13.01 9.50 0.13
C VAL A 68 -12.29 9.95 -1.13
N ILE A 69 -11.30 10.83 -1.01
CA ILE A 69 -10.49 11.28 -2.14
C ILE A 69 -9.25 10.39 -2.23
N GLY A 70 -9.17 9.58 -3.28
CA GLY A 70 -8.11 8.61 -3.50
C GLY A 70 -8.55 7.18 -3.17
N ALA A 71 -8.45 6.29 -4.15
CA ALA A 71 -8.81 4.87 -4.07
C ALA A 71 -7.60 3.96 -3.81
N GLY A 72 -6.69 4.41 -2.95
CA GLY A 72 -5.56 3.62 -2.46
C GLY A 72 -5.91 2.81 -1.20
N TYR A 73 -4.94 2.08 -0.67
CA TYR A 73 -5.04 1.21 0.52
C TYR A 73 -5.82 1.88 1.66
N ILE A 74 -5.29 3.01 2.17
CA ILE A 74 -5.85 3.77 3.29
C ILE A 74 -7.30 4.19 3.04
N GLY A 75 -7.58 4.74 1.84
CA GLY A 75 -8.91 5.24 1.50
C GLY A 75 -9.96 4.14 1.47
N LEU A 76 -9.61 2.99 0.89
CA LEU A 76 -10.52 1.85 0.79
C LEU A 76 -10.73 1.14 2.13
N GLU A 77 -9.69 1.03 2.96
CA GLU A 77 -9.81 0.48 4.31
C GLU A 77 -10.69 1.36 5.20
N MET A 78 -10.36 2.64 5.32
CA MET A 78 -11.12 3.59 6.14
C MET A 78 -12.54 3.78 5.61
N GLY A 79 -12.70 3.89 4.29
CA GLY A 79 -14.01 3.91 3.65
C GLY A 79 -14.83 2.67 3.98
N SER A 80 -14.20 1.49 4.02
CA SER A 80 -14.88 0.24 4.38
C SER A 80 -15.34 0.21 5.84
N VAL A 81 -14.52 0.72 6.77
CA VAL A 81 -14.90 0.86 8.19
C VAL A 81 -16.17 1.69 8.31
N TRP A 82 -16.15 2.92 7.77
CA TRP A 82 -17.28 3.83 7.89
C TRP A 82 -18.52 3.35 7.14
N ASN A 83 -18.35 2.74 5.96
CA ASN A 83 -19.44 2.14 5.20
C ASN A 83 -20.16 1.02 5.97
N ARG A 84 -19.41 0.18 6.69
CA ARG A 84 -19.98 -0.90 7.52
C ARG A 84 -20.70 -0.37 8.77
N LEU A 85 -20.29 0.79 9.28
CA LEU A 85 -20.98 1.50 10.37
C LEU A 85 -22.25 2.23 9.92
N GLY A 86 -22.54 2.28 8.61
CA GLY A 86 -23.76 2.84 8.05
C GLY A 86 -23.59 4.16 7.29
N THR A 87 -22.36 4.67 7.14
CA THR A 87 -22.06 5.85 6.31
C THR A 87 -22.24 5.53 4.83
N GLU A 88 -22.88 6.42 4.07
CA GLU A 88 -22.84 6.36 2.61
C GLU A 88 -21.48 6.83 2.11
N VAL A 89 -20.66 5.91 1.59
CA VAL A 89 -19.29 6.20 1.13
C VAL A 89 -19.23 6.31 -0.39
N THR A 90 -18.70 7.44 -0.87
CA THR A 90 -18.34 7.65 -2.28
C THR A 90 -16.84 7.91 -2.42
N VAL A 91 -16.15 7.02 -3.12
CA VAL A 91 -14.73 7.16 -3.44
C VAL A 91 -14.58 7.93 -4.74
N VAL A 92 -13.82 9.03 -4.71
CA VAL A 92 -13.47 9.85 -5.86
C VAL A 92 -12.00 9.64 -6.17
N GLU A 93 -11.69 9.21 -7.39
CA GLU A 93 -10.33 8.89 -7.81
C GLU A 93 -10.04 9.49 -9.19
N PHE A 94 -8.88 10.13 -9.31
CA PHE A 94 -8.42 10.72 -10.56
C PHE A 94 -8.02 9.65 -11.57
N ALA A 95 -7.39 8.57 -11.11
CA ALA A 95 -6.98 7.43 -11.91
C ALA A 95 -8.17 6.65 -12.48
N PRO A 96 -7.96 5.88 -13.56
CA PRO A 96 -8.98 5.00 -14.14
C PRO A 96 -9.32 3.78 -13.27
N ASP A 97 -8.51 3.47 -12.26
CA ASP A 97 -8.58 2.23 -11.50
C ASP A 97 -8.25 2.46 -10.01
N ILE A 98 -8.84 1.64 -9.13
CA ILE A 98 -8.50 1.62 -7.69
C ILE A 98 -7.16 0.91 -7.47
N VAL A 99 -6.34 1.29 -6.50
CA VAL A 99 -5.05 0.62 -6.21
C VAL A 99 -4.25 0.25 -7.49
N PRO A 100 -3.77 1.22 -8.29
CA PRO A 100 -3.18 0.95 -9.61
C PRO A 100 -1.99 -0.02 -9.64
N SER A 101 -1.31 -0.21 -8.51
CA SER A 101 -0.21 -1.17 -8.34
C SER A 101 -0.66 -2.63 -8.25
N MET A 102 -1.95 -2.89 -8.04
CA MET A 102 -2.52 -4.23 -7.93
C MET A 102 -2.79 -4.83 -9.31
N ASP A 103 -2.65 -6.16 -9.41
CA ASP A 103 -3.00 -6.94 -10.61
C ASP A 103 -4.41 -6.60 -11.10
N GLY A 104 -4.53 -6.35 -12.41
CA GLY A 104 -5.73 -5.75 -12.99
C GLY A 104 -6.98 -6.62 -12.90
N GLU A 105 -6.85 -7.94 -12.79
CA GLU A 105 -8.00 -8.83 -12.60
C GLU A 105 -8.48 -8.82 -11.15
N ILE A 106 -7.55 -8.94 -10.20
CA ILE A 106 -7.83 -8.88 -8.76
C ILE A 106 -8.45 -7.53 -8.42
N ARG A 107 -7.88 -6.44 -8.94
CA ARG A 107 -8.39 -5.08 -8.80
C ARG A 107 -9.85 -4.92 -9.24
N LYS A 108 -10.21 -5.48 -10.42
CA LYS A 108 -11.59 -5.43 -10.93
C LYS A 108 -12.56 -6.19 -10.05
N GLN A 109 -12.17 -7.37 -9.57
CA GLN A 109 -13.00 -8.14 -8.66
C GLN A 109 -13.13 -7.46 -7.30
N PHE A 110 -12.03 -6.90 -6.78
CA PHE A 110 -12.00 -6.15 -5.54
C PHE A 110 -12.94 -4.95 -5.58
N GLN A 111 -12.90 -4.14 -6.64
CA GLN A 111 -13.83 -3.03 -6.81
C GLN A 111 -15.29 -3.49 -6.82
N ARG A 112 -15.61 -4.56 -7.56
CA ARG A 112 -16.97 -5.13 -7.59
C ARG A 112 -17.43 -5.59 -6.21
N MET A 113 -16.52 -6.12 -5.40
CA MET A 113 -16.81 -6.56 -4.05
C MET A 113 -17.16 -5.39 -3.12
N LEU A 114 -16.39 -4.31 -3.17
CA LEU A 114 -16.69 -3.09 -2.42
C LEU A 114 -18.00 -2.44 -2.89
N GLN A 115 -18.29 -2.48 -4.20
CA GLN A 115 -19.57 -2.03 -4.76
C GLN A 115 -20.76 -2.89 -4.30
N LYS A 116 -20.59 -4.21 -4.18
CA LYS A 116 -21.60 -5.11 -3.59
C LYS A 116 -21.87 -4.75 -2.13
N GLN A 117 -20.86 -4.24 -1.43
CA GLN A 117 -20.98 -3.66 -0.08
C GLN A 117 -21.52 -2.22 -0.07
N LYS A 118 -22.06 -1.72 -1.19
CA LYS A 118 -22.68 -0.39 -1.37
C LYS A 118 -21.72 0.79 -1.43
N MET A 119 -20.41 0.57 -1.48
CA MET A 119 -19.45 1.64 -1.71
C MET A 119 -19.54 2.15 -3.16
N LYS A 120 -19.63 3.46 -3.34
CA LYS A 120 -19.71 4.09 -4.67
C LYS A 120 -18.33 4.51 -5.16
N PHE A 121 -18.12 4.49 -6.47
CA PHE A 121 -16.86 4.87 -7.10
C PHE A 121 -17.09 5.87 -8.23
N MET A 122 -16.38 6.99 -8.18
CA MET A 122 -16.24 8.00 -9.23
C MET A 122 -14.78 8.02 -9.67
N LEU A 123 -14.42 7.09 -10.56
CA LEU A 123 -13.08 7.01 -11.16
C LEU A 123 -12.95 8.04 -12.29
N LYS A 124 -11.72 8.30 -12.75
CA LYS A 124 -11.44 9.35 -13.75
C LYS A 124 -12.09 10.68 -13.40
N THR A 125 -12.11 11.03 -12.11
CA THR A 125 -12.80 12.20 -11.58
C THR A 125 -11.83 13.01 -10.71
N LYS A 126 -11.71 14.30 -11.02
CA LYS A 126 -10.85 15.26 -10.33
C LYS A 126 -11.69 16.10 -9.37
N VAL A 127 -11.18 16.31 -8.16
CA VAL A 127 -11.68 17.36 -7.25
C VAL A 127 -11.00 18.68 -7.61
N VAL A 128 -11.78 19.71 -7.94
CA VAL A 128 -11.28 21.02 -8.38
C VAL A 128 -11.63 22.16 -7.42
N GLY A 129 -12.55 21.93 -6.48
CA GLY A 129 -12.91 22.89 -5.44
C GLY A 129 -13.53 22.20 -4.24
N VAL A 130 -13.34 22.79 -3.06
CA VAL A 130 -13.94 22.32 -1.81
C VAL A 130 -14.42 23.54 -1.02
N ASP A 131 -15.70 23.53 -0.63
CA ASP A 131 -16.33 24.56 0.19
C ASP A 131 -16.86 23.94 1.49
N THR A 132 -16.39 24.47 2.63
CA THR A 132 -16.72 24.02 3.99
C THR A 132 -17.56 25.03 4.79
N SER A 133 -18.04 26.09 4.14
CA SER A 133 -18.76 27.21 4.79
C SER A 133 -20.15 26.84 5.33
N GLY A 134 -20.80 25.81 4.77
CA GLY A 134 -22.08 25.27 5.23
C GLY A 134 -21.94 24.21 6.32
N ASP A 135 -23.01 23.48 6.65
CA ASP A 135 -22.97 22.44 7.70
C ASP A 135 -22.09 21.23 7.32
N GLY A 136 -22.04 20.89 6.03
CA GLY A 136 -21.18 19.84 5.47
C GLY A 136 -20.07 20.39 4.58
N VAL A 137 -19.69 19.59 3.58
CA VAL A 137 -18.68 19.91 2.58
C VAL A 137 -19.28 19.75 1.19
N LYS A 138 -19.08 20.76 0.33
CA LYS A 138 -19.41 20.71 -1.10
C LYS A 138 -18.14 20.56 -1.90
N LEU A 139 -18.02 19.45 -2.63
CA LEU A 139 -16.92 19.21 -3.56
C LEU A 139 -17.36 19.53 -4.99
N THR A 140 -16.59 20.35 -5.68
CA THR A 140 -16.71 20.53 -7.13
C THR A 140 -15.85 19.49 -7.83
N LEU A 141 -16.50 18.66 -8.63
CA LEU A 141 -15.90 17.54 -9.36
C LEU A 141 -15.87 17.84 -10.85
N GLU A 142 -14.85 17.37 -11.53
CA GLU A 142 -14.67 17.47 -12.98
C GLU A 142 -14.17 16.13 -13.54
N PRO A 143 -14.61 15.68 -14.73
CA PRO A 143 -13.98 14.56 -15.41
C PRO A 143 -12.47 14.78 -15.56
N ALA A 144 -11.65 13.75 -15.35
CA ALA A 144 -10.18 13.86 -15.41
C ALA A 144 -9.66 14.31 -16.79
N ALA A 145 -10.44 14.09 -17.85
CA ALA A 145 -10.15 14.54 -19.21
C ALA A 145 -10.63 15.98 -19.51
N GLY A 146 -11.20 16.67 -18.53
CA GLY A 146 -11.91 17.92 -18.70
C GLY A 146 -13.39 17.70 -19.04
N GLY A 147 -14.24 18.66 -18.66
CA GLY A 147 -15.67 18.60 -18.98
C GLY A 147 -16.55 19.41 -18.03
N GLU A 148 -17.85 19.11 -18.06
CA GLU A 148 -18.84 19.74 -17.20
C GLU A 148 -18.58 19.41 -15.73
N GLN A 149 -18.61 20.45 -14.88
CA GLN A 149 -18.44 20.29 -13.45
C GLN A 149 -19.74 19.85 -12.78
N SER A 150 -19.60 19.06 -11.72
CA SER A 150 -20.72 18.62 -10.88
C SER A 150 -20.41 18.86 -9.42
N ILE A 151 -21.45 18.89 -8.58
CA ILE A 151 -21.31 19.06 -7.13
C ILE A 151 -21.62 17.75 -6.43
N LEU A 152 -20.75 17.36 -5.49
CA LEU A 152 -20.98 16.26 -4.57
C LEU A 152 -20.94 16.79 -3.13
N GLU A 153 -21.97 16.48 -2.35
CA GLU A 153 -22.08 16.93 -0.96
C GLU A 153 -21.81 15.78 0.01
N ALA A 154 -21.08 16.07 1.08
CA ALA A 154 -20.74 15.12 2.14
C ALA A 154 -20.78 15.78 3.52
N ASP A 155 -20.88 14.99 4.59
CA ASP A 155 -20.67 15.51 5.95
C ASP A 155 -19.17 15.60 6.25
N ILE A 156 -18.42 14.57 5.82
CA ILE A 156 -16.98 14.43 6.01
C ILE A 156 -16.30 14.09 4.69
N VAL A 157 -15.10 14.64 4.48
CA VAL A 157 -14.20 14.30 3.38
C VAL A 157 -12.91 13.72 3.94
N LEU A 158 -12.61 12.47 3.60
CA LEU A 158 -11.32 11.84 3.87
C LEU A 158 -10.37 12.11 2.70
N VAL A 159 -9.24 12.77 2.98
CA VAL A 159 -8.15 12.95 2.01
C VAL A 159 -7.17 11.77 2.15
N SER A 160 -7.13 10.91 1.14
CA SER A 160 -6.27 9.72 1.06
C SER A 160 -5.58 9.58 -0.31
N ALA A 161 -5.11 10.70 -0.87
CA ALA A 161 -4.48 10.77 -2.20
C ALA A 161 -3.00 10.29 -2.24
N GLY A 162 -2.56 9.56 -1.22
CA GLY A 162 -1.21 9.05 -1.04
C GLY A 162 -0.44 9.74 0.09
N ARG A 163 0.84 9.40 0.18
CA ARG A 163 1.76 9.89 1.21
C ARG A 163 2.96 10.58 0.55
N THR A 164 3.66 11.42 1.29
CA THR A 164 4.86 12.13 0.85
C THR A 164 5.98 11.94 1.89
N PRO A 165 7.25 11.77 1.50
CA PRO A 165 8.34 11.66 2.47
C PRO A 165 8.39 12.90 3.39
N TYR A 166 8.64 12.69 4.68
CA TYR A 166 8.75 13.77 5.65
C TYR A 166 10.20 14.19 5.82
N THR A 167 10.63 15.18 5.02
CA THR A 167 12.01 15.70 5.00
C THR A 167 12.13 17.17 5.41
N ALA A 168 11.00 17.86 5.56
CA ALA A 168 10.96 19.26 5.94
C ALA A 168 11.55 19.50 7.34
N GLY A 169 12.36 20.54 7.48
CA GLY A 169 12.95 20.95 8.76
C GLY A 169 14.13 20.11 9.24
N LEU A 170 14.48 19.01 8.55
CA LEU A 170 15.57 18.12 8.96
C LEU A 170 16.98 18.68 8.72
N GLY A 171 17.11 19.80 8.03
CA GLY A 171 18.41 20.43 7.74
C GLY A 171 19.21 19.78 6.61
N LEU A 172 18.57 18.94 5.78
CA LEU A 172 19.20 18.20 4.68
C LEU A 172 19.91 19.11 3.68
N ASP A 173 19.27 20.21 3.28
CA ASP A 173 19.84 21.17 2.32
C ASP A 173 21.14 21.81 2.85
N ALA A 174 21.21 22.08 4.17
CA ALA A 174 22.35 22.72 4.79
C ALA A 174 23.61 21.83 4.81
N ILE A 175 23.42 20.51 4.78
CA ILE A 175 24.50 19.52 4.73
C ILE A 175 24.67 18.91 3.33
N GLY A 176 23.87 19.34 2.35
CA GLY A 176 23.98 18.93 0.96
C GLY A 176 23.45 17.53 0.64
N VAL A 177 22.50 16.99 1.41
CA VAL A 177 21.87 15.69 1.09
C VAL A 177 20.98 15.83 -0.15
N GLU A 178 21.22 14.97 -1.15
CA GLU A 178 20.45 14.96 -2.38
C GLU A 178 19.08 14.28 -2.22
N MET A 179 18.07 14.90 -2.83
CA MET A 179 16.70 14.39 -2.89
C MET A 179 16.20 14.37 -4.33
N ASP A 180 15.28 13.46 -4.62
CA ASP A 180 14.59 13.46 -5.92
C ASP A 180 13.48 14.51 -6.01
N LYS A 181 12.84 14.61 -7.19
CA LYS A 181 11.74 15.56 -7.44
C LYS A 181 10.50 15.33 -6.58
N ALA A 182 10.37 14.16 -5.96
CA ALA A 182 9.29 13.82 -5.04
C ALA A 182 9.67 14.07 -3.56
N GLY A 183 10.88 14.62 -3.31
CA GLY A 183 11.38 14.92 -1.97
C GLY A 183 11.91 13.70 -1.22
N ARG A 184 12.13 12.57 -1.90
CA ARG A 184 12.70 11.36 -1.29
C ARG A 184 14.22 11.48 -1.24
N ILE A 185 14.80 11.05 -0.13
CA ILE A 185 16.25 11.04 0.07
C ILE A 185 16.87 9.99 -0.85
N LEU A 186 17.85 10.39 -1.66
CA LEU A 186 18.57 9.47 -2.52
C LEU A 186 19.60 8.69 -1.69
N VAL A 187 19.59 7.37 -1.85
CA VAL A 187 20.51 6.46 -1.17
C VAL A 187 21.09 5.44 -2.13
N ASP A 188 22.28 4.94 -1.79
CA ASP A 188 22.89 3.80 -2.47
C ASP A 188 22.32 2.45 -1.98
N LYS A 189 22.90 1.34 -2.46
CA LYS A 189 22.48 -0.03 -2.08
C LYS A 189 22.70 -0.36 -0.59
N ARG A 190 23.48 0.45 0.13
CA ARG A 190 23.77 0.32 1.56
C ARG A 190 23.05 1.39 2.38
N PHE A 191 22.02 2.03 1.81
CA PHE A 191 21.21 3.06 2.44
C PHE A 191 21.97 4.36 2.74
N MET A 192 23.20 4.53 2.24
CA MET A 192 24.00 5.72 2.47
C MET A 192 23.60 6.81 1.47
N THR A 193 23.48 8.04 1.97
CA THR A 193 23.26 9.22 1.11
C THR A 193 24.55 9.62 0.40
N ASN A 194 24.51 10.68 -0.42
CA ASN A 194 25.72 11.31 -0.97
C ASN A 194 26.62 11.94 0.12
N VAL A 195 26.12 12.13 1.35
CA VAL A 195 26.87 12.64 2.50
C VAL A 195 27.34 11.48 3.38
N SER A 196 28.65 11.31 3.48
CA SER A 196 29.26 10.23 4.26
C SER A 196 28.84 10.28 5.74
N GLY A 197 28.48 9.13 6.30
CA GLY A 197 27.98 9.00 7.67
C GLY A 197 26.48 9.28 7.82
N VAL A 198 25.77 9.70 6.75
CA VAL A 198 24.32 9.93 6.75
C VAL A 198 23.64 8.89 5.88
N TYR A 199 22.65 8.22 6.46
CA TYR A 199 21.87 7.14 5.89
C TYR A 199 20.38 7.47 5.93
N ALA A 200 19.56 6.80 5.14
CA ALA A 200 18.10 6.95 5.19
C ALA A 200 17.38 5.64 4.85
N ILE A 201 16.22 5.40 5.48
CA ILE A 201 15.43 4.16 5.34
C ILE A 201 13.93 4.44 5.26
N GLY A 202 13.15 3.41 4.89
CA GLY A 202 11.70 3.40 4.98
C GLY A 202 11.02 4.33 3.99
N ASP A 203 9.99 5.03 4.46
CA ASP A 203 9.15 5.92 3.64
C ASP A 203 9.87 7.19 3.15
N ALA A 204 11.03 7.53 3.73
CA ALA A 204 11.79 8.71 3.35
C ALA A 204 12.62 8.49 2.06
N ILE A 205 12.77 7.24 1.60
CA ILE A 205 13.56 6.85 0.44
C ILE A 205 12.68 6.25 -0.68
N PRO A 206 13.20 6.06 -1.92
CA PRO A 206 12.47 5.34 -2.97
C PRO A 206 12.09 3.90 -2.57
N GLY A 207 10.92 3.45 -3.04
CA GLY A 207 10.40 2.10 -2.82
C GLY A 207 8.94 2.09 -2.34
N PRO A 208 8.38 0.90 -2.04
CA PRO A 208 7.08 0.78 -1.40
C PRO A 208 7.07 1.45 -0.02
N MET A 209 6.02 2.20 0.28
CA MET A 209 5.82 2.86 1.59
C MET A 209 5.01 1.92 2.51
N LEU A 210 5.68 0.90 3.01
CA LEU A 210 5.12 -0.17 3.83
C LEU A 210 5.95 -0.34 5.11
N ALA A 211 5.28 -0.65 6.23
CA ALA A 211 5.91 -0.75 7.54
C ALA A 211 7.01 -1.82 7.57
N HIS A 212 6.68 -3.05 7.16
CA HIS A 212 7.63 -4.17 7.10
C HIS A 212 8.78 -3.94 6.12
N LYS A 213 8.56 -3.18 5.04
CA LYS A 213 9.65 -2.72 4.16
C LYS A 213 10.63 -1.83 4.93
N ALA A 214 10.13 -0.88 5.71
CA ALA A 214 10.98 0.01 6.51
C ALA A 214 11.72 -0.74 7.63
N GLU A 215 11.11 -1.78 8.20
CA GLU A 215 11.75 -2.66 9.18
C GLU A 215 12.94 -3.41 8.54
N GLU A 216 12.75 -4.03 7.37
CA GLU A 216 13.80 -4.72 6.62
C GLU A 216 14.92 -3.77 6.18
N ASP A 217 14.57 -2.56 5.69
CA ASP A 217 15.57 -1.53 5.39
C ASP A 217 16.43 -1.19 6.62
N GLY A 218 15.80 -1.08 7.79
CA GLY A 218 16.47 -0.78 9.04
C GLY A 218 17.45 -1.86 9.46
N VAL A 219 17.02 -3.13 9.39
CA VAL A 219 17.88 -4.28 9.67
C VAL A 219 19.07 -4.31 8.72
N ALA A 220 18.82 -4.25 7.41
CA ALA A 220 19.87 -4.30 6.39
C ALA A 220 20.85 -3.11 6.51
N CYS A 221 20.36 -1.90 6.76
CA CYS A 221 21.19 -0.72 7.00
C CYS A 221 22.14 -0.92 8.19
N VAL A 222 21.62 -1.41 9.32
CA VAL A 222 22.42 -1.68 10.52
C VAL A 222 23.42 -2.81 10.30
N GLU A 223 23.07 -3.85 9.54
CA GLU A 223 24.00 -4.92 9.17
C GLU A 223 25.17 -4.38 8.34
N PHE A 224 24.91 -3.55 7.33
CA PHE A 224 25.97 -2.90 6.57
C PHE A 224 26.87 -2.01 7.45
N LEU A 225 26.28 -1.25 8.36
CA LEU A 225 27.03 -0.43 9.33
C LEU A 225 27.90 -1.27 10.26
N ALA A 226 27.46 -2.48 10.60
CA ALA A 226 28.21 -3.43 11.41
C ALA A 226 29.27 -4.22 10.60
N GLY A 227 29.45 -3.93 9.31
CA GLY A 227 30.38 -4.64 8.42
C GLY A 227 29.89 -6.01 7.98
N LYS A 228 28.58 -6.28 8.08
CA LYS A 228 27.91 -7.47 7.54
C LYS A 228 27.26 -7.14 6.19
N GLU A 229 26.73 -8.15 5.53
CA GLU A 229 25.94 -8.00 4.31
C GLU A 229 24.46 -7.95 4.65
N GLY A 230 23.85 -6.77 4.49
CA GLY A 230 22.40 -6.61 4.55
C GLY A 230 21.75 -6.92 3.20
N HIS A 231 20.46 -7.28 3.22
CA HIS A 231 19.72 -7.58 1.99
C HIS A 231 18.25 -7.24 2.14
N VAL A 232 17.67 -6.62 1.12
CA VAL A 232 16.23 -6.43 0.96
C VAL A 232 15.88 -6.74 -0.49
N ASP A 233 14.98 -7.69 -0.71
CA ASP A 233 14.40 -7.95 -2.02
C ASP A 233 13.05 -7.24 -2.16
N TYR A 234 13.07 -6.07 -2.81
CA TYR A 234 11.87 -5.26 -2.99
C TYR A 234 10.81 -5.89 -3.90
N ASP A 235 11.18 -6.87 -4.74
CA ASP A 235 10.21 -7.61 -5.55
C ASP A 235 9.40 -8.60 -4.68
N LEU A 236 9.89 -8.91 -3.47
CA LEU A 236 9.30 -9.89 -2.55
C LEU A 236 8.65 -9.26 -1.31
N VAL A 237 8.56 -7.93 -1.26
CA VAL A 237 7.78 -7.22 -0.22
C VAL A 237 6.29 -7.39 -0.51
N PRO A 238 5.51 -8.11 0.33
CA PRO A 238 4.08 -8.28 0.10
C PRO A 238 3.33 -6.97 0.39
N GLY A 239 2.28 -6.70 -0.38
CA GLY A 239 1.30 -5.65 -0.10
C GLY A 239 0.00 -6.27 0.36
N VAL A 240 -0.65 -5.69 1.38
CA VAL A 240 -1.94 -6.15 1.91
C VAL A 240 -2.89 -4.97 2.07
N VAL A 241 -4.13 -5.12 1.59
CA VAL A 241 -5.26 -4.23 1.83
C VAL A 241 -6.22 -4.93 2.78
N TYR A 242 -6.43 -4.37 3.97
CA TYR A 242 -7.21 -4.96 5.06
C TYR A 242 -8.72 -4.66 4.95
N THR A 243 -9.28 -4.83 3.76
CA THR A 243 -10.72 -4.81 3.54
C THR A 243 -11.33 -6.18 3.84
N HIS A 244 -12.61 -6.35 3.52
CA HIS A 244 -13.24 -7.67 3.53
C HIS A 244 -13.85 -7.89 2.15
N PRO A 245 -13.44 -8.93 1.41
CA PRO A 245 -12.29 -9.78 1.69
C PRO A 245 -10.99 -8.94 1.72
N GLU A 246 -9.95 -9.49 2.36
CA GLU A 246 -8.61 -8.92 2.28
C GLU A 246 -8.06 -9.14 0.87
N VAL A 247 -7.12 -8.28 0.47
CA VAL A 247 -6.41 -8.44 -0.80
C VAL A 247 -4.91 -8.38 -0.54
N ALA A 248 -4.18 -9.40 -0.93
CA ALA A 248 -2.74 -9.48 -0.75
C ALA A 248 -2.04 -9.83 -2.06
N SER A 249 -0.83 -9.32 -2.26
CA SER A 249 -0.03 -9.58 -3.45
C SER A 249 1.47 -9.58 -3.14
N VAL A 250 2.22 -10.43 -3.83
CA VAL A 250 3.68 -10.43 -3.83
C VAL A 250 4.20 -10.77 -5.23
N GLY A 251 5.38 -10.23 -5.59
CA GLY A 251 5.95 -10.40 -6.93
C GLY A 251 5.27 -9.51 -7.97
N LYS A 252 5.36 -9.93 -9.24
CA LYS A 252 4.92 -9.15 -10.39
C LYS A 252 3.42 -9.31 -10.65
N THR A 253 2.77 -8.23 -11.08
CA THR A 253 1.43 -8.32 -11.68
C THR A 253 1.50 -8.96 -13.06
N GLU A 254 0.38 -9.47 -13.56
CA GLU A 254 0.33 -10.00 -14.93
C GLU A 254 0.74 -8.94 -15.97
N GLU A 255 0.33 -7.68 -15.77
CA GLU A 255 0.69 -6.57 -16.66
C GLU A 255 2.20 -6.31 -16.67
N GLN A 256 2.87 -6.39 -15.51
CA GLN A 256 4.32 -6.22 -15.41
C GLN A 256 5.07 -7.38 -16.10
N VAL A 257 4.62 -8.63 -15.91
CA VAL A 257 5.20 -9.79 -16.59
C VAL A 257 5.05 -9.64 -18.10
N LYS A 258 3.85 -9.30 -18.57
CA LYS A 258 3.58 -9.04 -19.98
C LYS A 258 4.44 -7.91 -20.55
N ALA A 259 4.57 -6.79 -19.84
CA ALA A 259 5.39 -5.65 -20.26
C ALA A 259 6.89 -5.99 -20.35
N SER A 260 7.37 -6.95 -19.54
CA SER A 260 8.75 -7.43 -19.58
C SER A 260 9.06 -8.40 -20.73
N GLY A 261 8.05 -8.83 -21.50
CA GLY A 261 8.23 -9.77 -22.61
C GLY A 261 8.46 -11.23 -22.20
N ILE A 262 8.33 -11.55 -20.91
CA ILE A 262 8.44 -12.92 -20.40
C ILE A 262 7.20 -13.71 -20.85
N ALA A 263 7.41 -14.91 -21.42
CA ALA A 263 6.32 -15.83 -21.69
C ALA A 263 5.83 -16.44 -20.37
N TYR A 264 4.53 -16.39 -20.10
CA TYR A 264 3.98 -16.79 -18.81
C TYR A 264 2.72 -17.66 -18.93
N ARG A 265 2.38 -18.32 -17.83
CA ARG A 265 1.11 -19.03 -17.59
C ARG A 265 0.40 -18.39 -16.41
N VAL A 266 -0.92 -18.57 -16.36
CA VAL A 266 -1.77 -18.06 -15.27
C VAL A 266 -2.68 -19.17 -14.80
N GLY A 267 -2.64 -19.48 -13.50
CA GLY A 267 -3.62 -20.32 -12.83
C GLY A 267 -4.46 -19.51 -11.86
N LYS A 268 -5.72 -19.93 -11.70
CA LYS A 268 -6.69 -19.24 -10.84
C LYS A 268 -7.55 -20.28 -10.14
N PHE A 269 -7.95 -19.98 -8.92
CA PHE A 269 -8.90 -20.79 -8.19
C PHE A 269 -9.92 -19.91 -7.46
N PRO A 270 -11.24 -20.06 -7.73
CA PRO A 270 -12.27 -19.28 -7.05
C PRO A 270 -12.52 -19.79 -5.63
N LEU A 271 -12.71 -18.88 -4.67
CA LEU A 271 -13.03 -19.25 -3.28
C LEU A 271 -14.42 -19.91 -3.16
N MET A 272 -15.30 -19.67 -4.13
CA MET A 272 -16.56 -20.41 -4.30
C MET A 272 -16.38 -21.92 -4.52
N ALA A 273 -15.19 -22.39 -4.86
CA ALA A 273 -14.88 -23.82 -4.94
C ALA A 273 -14.20 -24.36 -3.66
N ASN A 274 -13.70 -23.49 -2.77
CA ASN A 274 -13.03 -23.89 -1.54
C ASN A 274 -14.05 -24.33 -0.45
N SER A 275 -13.79 -25.49 0.15
CA SER A 275 -14.68 -26.09 1.15
C SER A 275 -14.73 -25.31 2.46
N ARG A 276 -13.59 -24.80 2.94
CA ARG A 276 -13.50 -24.00 4.17
C ARG A 276 -14.21 -22.66 4.01
N ALA A 277 -13.97 -21.97 2.90
CA ALA A 277 -14.59 -20.70 2.56
C ALA A 277 -16.12 -20.81 2.51
N LYS A 278 -16.64 -21.89 1.90
CA LYS A 278 -18.07 -22.24 1.96
C LYS A 278 -18.58 -22.49 3.38
N ALA A 279 -17.84 -23.27 4.16
CA ALA A 279 -18.28 -23.67 5.50
C ALA A 279 -18.44 -22.49 6.47
N ILE A 280 -17.74 -21.37 6.22
CA ILE A 280 -17.79 -20.16 7.05
C ILE A 280 -18.55 -19.00 6.37
N ASP A 281 -19.25 -19.28 5.26
CA ASP A 281 -20.02 -18.31 4.47
C ASP A 281 -19.19 -17.09 3.97
N ASP A 282 -17.92 -17.33 3.65
CA ASP A 282 -16.97 -16.32 3.14
C ASP A 282 -16.26 -16.84 1.88
N ALA A 283 -17.06 -17.16 0.87
CA ALA A 283 -16.62 -17.79 -0.37
C ALA A 283 -16.35 -16.81 -1.52
N GLU A 284 -16.39 -15.51 -1.23
CA GLU A 284 -16.10 -14.45 -2.19
C GLU A 284 -14.60 -14.24 -2.33
N GLY A 285 -14.07 -14.35 -3.55
CA GLY A 285 -12.63 -14.23 -3.75
C GLY A 285 -12.06 -15.16 -4.80
N MET A 286 -10.75 -14.99 -5.02
CA MET A 286 -9.96 -15.88 -5.84
C MET A 286 -8.47 -15.81 -5.46
N VAL A 287 -7.74 -16.88 -5.76
CA VAL A 287 -6.28 -16.86 -5.83
C VAL A 287 -5.87 -16.87 -7.30
N LYS A 288 -4.87 -16.06 -7.65
CA LYS A 288 -4.25 -15.99 -8.97
C LYS A 288 -2.74 -16.13 -8.84
N VAL A 289 -2.16 -16.99 -9.66
CA VAL A 289 -0.72 -17.26 -9.74
C VAL A 289 -0.25 -17.01 -11.16
N VAL A 290 0.87 -16.31 -11.30
CA VAL A 290 1.55 -16.07 -12.57
C VAL A 290 2.91 -16.75 -12.52
N ALA A 291 3.23 -17.60 -13.49
CA ALA A 291 4.49 -18.32 -13.55
C ALA A 291 5.14 -18.24 -14.94
N ASP A 292 6.46 -18.35 -14.98
CA ASP A 292 7.23 -18.43 -16.22
C ASP A 292 6.82 -19.68 -17.02
N LYS A 293 6.66 -19.54 -18.33
CA LYS A 293 6.09 -20.61 -19.16
C LYS A 293 7.04 -21.81 -19.34
N GLU A 294 8.35 -21.56 -19.33
CA GLU A 294 9.38 -22.56 -19.65
C GLU A 294 9.90 -23.25 -18.40
N THR A 295 10.12 -22.49 -17.33
CA THR A 295 10.71 -22.96 -16.07
C THR A 295 9.68 -23.25 -14.99
N ASP A 296 8.43 -22.83 -15.17
CA ASP A 296 7.34 -22.91 -14.19
C ASP A 296 7.60 -22.11 -12.89
N LYS A 297 8.70 -21.33 -12.83
CA LYS A 297 9.02 -20.47 -11.70
C LYS A 297 7.90 -19.46 -11.45
N ILE A 298 7.44 -19.35 -10.20
CA ILE A 298 6.43 -18.36 -9.82
C ILE A 298 7.02 -16.96 -10.00
N LEU A 299 6.25 -16.06 -10.63
CA LEU A 299 6.62 -14.67 -10.89
C LEU A 299 5.79 -13.69 -10.05
N GLY A 300 4.59 -14.09 -9.63
CA GLY A 300 3.75 -13.31 -8.74
C GLY A 300 2.51 -14.07 -8.31
N VAL A 301 2.02 -13.74 -7.12
CA VAL A 301 0.83 -14.34 -6.52
C VAL A 301 -0.05 -13.24 -5.98
N HIS A 302 -1.35 -13.35 -6.26
CA HIS A 302 -2.36 -12.35 -5.90
C HIS A 302 -3.58 -13.05 -5.32
N ILE A 303 -3.98 -12.66 -4.12
CA ILE A 303 -4.99 -13.33 -3.32
C ILE A 303 -6.05 -12.32 -2.92
N MET A 304 -7.31 -12.62 -3.20
CA MET A 304 -8.46 -11.95 -2.61
C MET A 304 -9.27 -13.00 -1.85
N ALA A 305 -9.19 -12.99 -0.53
CA ALA A 305 -9.81 -14.00 0.34
C ALA A 305 -9.90 -13.50 1.78
N GLN A 306 -10.58 -14.25 2.64
CA GLN A 306 -10.41 -14.11 4.08
C GLN A 306 -8.97 -14.46 4.47
N ASN A 307 -8.36 -13.65 5.33
CA ASN A 307 -6.98 -13.81 5.80
C ASN A 307 -5.95 -13.89 4.65
N ALA A 308 -6.18 -13.18 3.54
CA ALA A 308 -5.23 -13.10 2.44
C ALA A 308 -3.86 -12.60 2.90
N GLY A 309 -3.83 -11.68 3.88
CA GLY A 309 -2.60 -11.17 4.49
C GLY A 309 -1.79 -12.24 5.22
N GLU A 310 -2.40 -13.34 5.66
CA GLU A 310 -1.69 -14.47 6.26
C GLU A 310 -1.24 -15.48 5.21
N ILE A 311 -2.14 -15.82 4.28
CA ILE A 311 -1.88 -16.84 3.23
C ILE A 311 -0.75 -16.40 2.29
N ILE A 312 -0.61 -15.09 2.04
CA ILE A 312 0.42 -14.56 1.12
C ILE A 312 1.85 -14.91 1.55
N HIS A 313 2.10 -15.18 2.83
CA HIS A 313 3.44 -15.53 3.32
C HIS A 313 3.94 -16.88 2.79
N GLU A 314 3.04 -17.82 2.47
CA GLU A 314 3.43 -19.04 1.75
C GLU A 314 3.99 -18.71 0.36
N ALA A 315 3.37 -17.76 -0.34
CA ALA A 315 3.83 -17.30 -1.65
C ALA A 315 5.14 -16.49 -1.55
N VAL A 316 5.30 -15.65 -0.52
CA VAL A 316 6.56 -14.94 -0.23
C VAL A 316 7.70 -15.95 -0.09
N LEU A 317 7.49 -17.00 0.73
CA LEU A 317 8.47 -18.06 0.93
C LEU A 317 8.78 -18.79 -0.38
N ALA A 318 7.75 -19.18 -1.14
CA ALA A 318 7.92 -19.88 -2.41
C ALA A 318 8.75 -19.05 -3.42
N LEU A 319 8.44 -17.76 -3.56
CA LEU A 319 9.18 -16.84 -4.44
C LEU A 319 10.62 -16.64 -3.97
N GLN A 320 10.85 -16.52 -2.66
CA GLN A 320 12.19 -16.36 -2.07
C GLN A 320 13.11 -17.55 -2.40
N TYR A 321 12.57 -18.77 -2.40
CA TYR A 321 13.30 -19.98 -2.80
C TYR A 321 13.32 -20.20 -4.31
N GLY A 322 12.64 -19.35 -5.09
CA GLY A 322 12.52 -19.48 -6.53
C GLY A 322 11.71 -20.71 -6.97
N ALA A 323 10.74 -21.12 -6.16
CA ALA A 323 9.91 -22.29 -6.39
C ALA A 323 9.08 -22.19 -7.68
N SER A 324 8.80 -23.35 -8.27
CA SER A 324 7.85 -23.49 -9.36
C SER A 324 6.40 -23.56 -8.86
N SER A 325 5.44 -23.36 -9.75
CA SER A 325 4.03 -23.60 -9.41
C SER A 325 3.76 -25.09 -9.13
N GLU A 326 4.50 -26.02 -9.77
CA GLU A 326 4.49 -27.45 -9.45
C GLU A 326 4.89 -27.75 -7.98
N ASP A 327 5.92 -27.08 -7.47
CA ASP A 327 6.44 -27.32 -6.13
C ASP A 327 5.35 -27.07 -5.08
N VAL A 328 4.70 -25.90 -5.14
CA VAL A 328 3.58 -25.52 -4.26
C VAL A 328 2.37 -26.44 -4.46
N ALA A 329 2.06 -26.76 -5.71
CA ALA A 329 0.97 -27.67 -6.07
C ALA A 329 1.13 -29.07 -5.43
N ARG A 330 2.36 -29.56 -5.27
CA ARG A 330 2.65 -30.89 -4.70
C ARG A 330 2.81 -30.91 -3.19
N ILE A 331 2.96 -29.75 -2.54
CA ILE A 331 3.01 -29.64 -1.08
C ILE A 331 1.64 -29.99 -0.48
N CYS A 332 1.65 -30.78 0.60
CA CYS A 332 0.45 -31.15 1.34
C CYS A 332 -0.08 -29.91 2.08
N HIS A 333 -1.29 -29.47 1.72
CA HIS A 333 -2.02 -28.43 2.43
C HIS A 333 -3.07 -29.08 3.33
N ALA A 334 -3.26 -28.54 4.53
CA ALA A 334 -4.26 -29.05 5.45
C ALA A 334 -5.68 -28.87 4.89
N HIS A 335 -6.55 -29.86 5.14
CA HIS A 335 -7.95 -29.84 4.71
C HIS A 335 -8.90 -29.91 5.91
N PRO A 336 -9.96 -29.08 5.98
CA PRO A 336 -10.28 -27.98 5.06
C PRO A 336 -9.61 -26.66 5.50
N THR A 337 -8.89 -25.99 4.59
CA THR A 337 -8.33 -24.64 4.81
C THR A 337 -8.52 -23.73 3.60
N VAL A 338 -8.49 -22.42 3.83
CA VAL A 338 -8.52 -21.42 2.73
C VAL A 338 -7.24 -21.50 1.88
N SER A 339 -6.10 -21.83 2.50
CA SER A 339 -4.81 -22.01 1.81
C SER A 339 -4.84 -23.07 0.71
N GLU A 340 -5.74 -24.05 0.75
CA GLU A 340 -5.95 -24.99 -0.37
C GLU A 340 -6.25 -24.28 -1.70
N ALA A 341 -6.81 -23.06 -1.68
CA ALA A 341 -7.01 -22.26 -2.88
C ALA A 341 -5.69 -21.86 -3.57
N LEU A 342 -4.61 -21.63 -2.81
CA LEU A 342 -3.28 -21.38 -3.36
C LEU A 342 -2.72 -22.63 -4.04
N LYS A 343 -2.81 -23.78 -3.38
CA LYS A 343 -2.46 -25.09 -3.95
C LYS A 343 -3.18 -25.33 -5.29
N GLU A 344 -4.49 -25.14 -5.34
CA GLU A 344 -5.28 -25.38 -6.55
C GLU A 344 -4.98 -24.37 -7.66
N ALA A 345 -4.71 -23.09 -7.32
CA ALA A 345 -4.28 -22.10 -8.30
C ALA A 345 -2.88 -22.43 -8.88
N CYS A 346 -1.97 -22.94 -8.05
CA CYS A 346 -0.68 -23.47 -8.50
C CYS A 346 -0.85 -24.71 -9.39
N LEU A 347 -1.71 -25.66 -9.01
CA LEU A 347 -2.06 -26.83 -9.85
C LEU A 347 -2.62 -26.40 -11.21
N GLN A 348 -3.51 -25.40 -11.23
CA GLN A 348 -4.07 -24.83 -12.46
C GLN A 348 -3.01 -24.11 -13.32
N THR A 349 -1.99 -23.51 -12.69
CA THR A 349 -0.89 -22.84 -13.40
C THR A 349 0.01 -23.88 -14.09
N HIS A 350 0.38 -24.92 -13.35
CA HIS A 350 1.25 -25.99 -13.83
C HIS A 350 0.55 -26.89 -14.86
N SER A 351 -0.67 -27.34 -14.55
CA SER A 351 -1.45 -28.30 -15.33
C SER A 351 -2.97 -28.08 -15.21
N LYS A 352 -3.64 -28.76 -14.26
CA LYS A 352 -5.10 -28.70 -14.06
C LYS A 352 -5.43 -28.78 -12.57
N ALA A 353 -6.33 -27.92 -12.11
CA ALA A 353 -6.96 -28.03 -10.79
C ALA A 353 -7.79 -29.31 -10.66
N ILE A 354 -7.93 -29.81 -9.43
CA ILE A 354 -8.71 -31.00 -9.09
C ILE A 354 -10.15 -30.62 -8.70
N HIS A 355 -10.31 -29.50 -7.99
CA HIS A 355 -11.55 -29.16 -7.28
C HIS A 355 -12.28 -27.93 -7.83
N ILE A 356 -12.15 -27.62 -9.13
CA ILE A 356 -12.74 -26.42 -9.75
C ILE A 356 -14.15 -26.64 -10.31
#